data_AF-A0A926ZXL9-F1
#
_entry.id   AF-A0A926ZXL9-F1
#
_cell.length_a   1.000
_cell.length_b   1.000
_cell.length_c   1.000
_cell.angle_alpha   90.00
_cell.angle_beta   90.00
_cell.angle_gamma   90.00
#
_symmetry.space_group_name_H-M   'P 1'
#
loop_
_entity.id
_entity.type
_entity.pdbx_description
1 polymer ?
#
loop_
_entity_poly.entity_id
_entity_poly.type
_entity_poly.pdbx_seq_one_letter_code
_entity_poly.pdbx_strand_id
1 'polypeptide(L)'
;MTPITMERFNAASESLGWAYRSLAQQVIHGFFAKHKDFYIEAALKDAAARGMPEEDYYKVLRDGSEDDLARYVAGRPGFGPAPLDPVEPVPTGPEFRQKYNTISLSSYNYCLLKVCRIVDTGPLTQVVSRIVRYHFEDSGYWEKNYLPQIAADKACRFRV
;
A
#
# COMPACT_ATOMS: atom_id res chain seq x y z
N MET A 1 -0.15 -11.87 -5.01
CA MET A 1 0.00 -10.95 -6.17
C MET A 1 -0.59 -11.63 -7.40
N THR A 2 -0.98 -10.92 -8.45
CA THR A 2 -1.31 -11.55 -9.75
C THR A 2 -0.03 -12.14 -10.40
N PRO A 3 -0.12 -13.03 -11.41
CA PRO A 3 1.05 -13.51 -12.13
C PRO A 3 1.90 -12.38 -12.75
N ILE A 4 1.24 -11.39 -13.36
CA ILE A 4 1.91 -10.23 -13.98
C ILE A 4 2.61 -9.37 -12.93
N THR A 5 1.94 -9.03 -11.83
CA THR A 5 2.57 -8.30 -10.72
C THR A 5 3.78 -9.07 -10.19
N MET A 6 3.66 -10.40 -10.01
CA MET A 6 4.76 -11.22 -9.50
C MET A 6 5.96 -11.21 -10.47
N GLU A 7 5.71 -11.37 -11.76
CA GLU A 7 6.75 -11.29 -12.80
C GLU A 7 7.47 -9.95 -12.76
N ARG A 8 6.72 -8.84 -12.76
CA ARG A 8 7.28 -7.47 -12.72
C ARG A 8 8.06 -7.23 -11.42
N PHE A 9 7.54 -7.70 -10.29
CA PHE A 9 8.19 -7.57 -9.00
C PHE A 9 9.52 -8.34 -8.96
N ASN A 10 9.55 -9.59 -9.42
CA ASN A 10 10.76 -10.41 -9.46
C ASN A 10 11.78 -9.83 -10.42
N ALA A 11 11.36 -9.41 -11.63
CA ALA A 11 12.24 -8.77 -12.60
C ALA A 11 12.88 -7.50 -12.05
N ALA A 12 12.13 -6.67 -11.32
CA ALA A 12 12.67 -5.50 -10.63
C ALA A 12 13.69 -5.88 -9.54
N SER A 13 13.38 -6.90 -8.73
CA SER A 13 14.26 -7.34 -7.64
C SER A 13 15.57 -7.93 -8.17
N GLU A 14 15.50 -8.74 -9.22
CA GLU A 14 16.65 -9.42 -9.83
C GLU A 14 17.49 -8.48 -10.69
N SER A 15 16.85 -7.68 -11.57
CA SER A 15 17.57 -6.86 -12.55
C SER A 15 18.11 -5.56 -11.97
N LEU A 16 17.47 -5.01 -10.93
CA LEU A 16 17.89 -3.74 -10.31
C LEU A 16 18.60 -3.95 -8.96
N GLY A 17 18.81 -5.22 -8.56
CA GLY A 17 19.48 -5.58 -7.31
C GLY A 17 18.74 -5.18 -6.04
N TRP A 18 17.44 -4.89 -6.13
CA TRP A 18 16.66 -4.48 -4.97
C TRP A 18 16.23 -5.68 -4.13
N ALA A 19 16.57 -5.66 -2.84
CA ALA A 19 16.06 -6.65 -1.90
C ALA A 19 14.52 -6.62 -1.87
N TYR A 20 13.89 -7.81 -1.92
CA TYR A 20 12.43 -7.98 -1.99
C TYR A 20 11.67 -7.13 -0.97
N ARG A 21 12.15 -7.11 0.28
CA ARG A 21 11.56 -6.33 1.38
C ARG A 21 11.66 -4.81 1.13
N SER A 22 12.81 -4.34 0.66
CA SER A 22 13.05 -2.94 0.37
C SER A 22 12.18 -2.45 -0.78
N LEU A 23 11.99 -3.28 -1.81
CA LEU A 23 11.09 -2.99 -2.92
C LEU A 23 9.64 -2.87 -2.45
N ALA A 24 9.14 -3.82 -1.66
CA ALA A 24 7.78 -3.75 -1.10
C ALA A 24 7.59 -2.50 -0.22
N GLN A 25 8.59 -2.15 0.59
CA GLN A 25 8.59 -0.94 1.39
C GLN A 25 8.53 0.33 0.53
N GLN A 26 9.39 0.43 -0.50
CA GLN A 26 9.41 1.57 -1.42
C GLN A 26 8.08 1.74 -2.17
N VAL A 27 7.46 0.65 -2.59
CA VAL A 27 6.15 0.64 -3.25
C VAL A 27 5.08 1.23 -2.34
N ILE A 28 5.03 0.81 -1.07
CA ILE A 28 4.06 1.34 -0.10
C ILE A 28 4.34 2.83 0.19
N HIS A 29 5.60 3.23 0.36
CA HIS A 29 5.95 4.64 0.54
C HIS A 29 5.59 5.49 -0.67
N GLY A 30 5.85 5.01 -1.88
CA GLY A 30 5.50 5.69 -3.13
C GLY A 30 3.99 5.84 -3.31
N PHE A 31 3.22 4.83 -2.90
CA PHE A 31 1.76 4.90 -2.89
C PHE A 31 1.26 6.01 -1.94
N PHE A 32 1.73 6.04 -0.69
CA PHE A 32 1.32 7.09 0.24
C PHE A 32 1.89 8.46 -0.10
N ALA A 33 3.05 8.55 -0.74
CA ALA A 33 3.56 9.84 -1.21
C ALA A 33 2.60 10.50 -2.22
N LYS A 34 1.90 9.69 -3.04
CA LYS A 34 0.93 10.16 -4.04
C LYS A 34 -0.47 10.35 -3.48
N HIS A 35 -0.90 9.49 -2.56
CA HIS A 35 -2.32 9.38 -2.16
C HIS A 35 -2.59 9.70 -0.69
N LYS A 36 -1.58 10.15 0.08
CA LYS A 36 -1.72 10.43 1.52
C LYS A 36 -2.89 11.35 1.85
N ASP A 37 -3.16 12.37 1.05
CA ASP A 37 -4.15 13.40 1.40
C ASP A 37 -5.56 12.79 1.51
N PHE A 38 -5.91 11.87 0.60
CA PHE A 38 -7.14 11.10 0.70
C PHE A 38 -7.22 10.29 2.00
N TYR A 39 -6.15 9.58 2.36
CA TYR A 39 -6.14 8.74 3.55
C TYR A 39 -6.09 9.55 4.85
N ILE A 40 -5.50 10.75 4.83
CA ILE A 40 -5.58 11.71 5.94
C ILE A 40 -7.04 12.15 6.12
N GLU A 41 -7.71 12.60 5.06
CA GLU A 41 -9.12 13.00 5.13
C GLU A 41 -10.03 11.85 5.58
N ALA A 42 -9.75 10.62 5.11
CA ALA A 42 -10.48 9.44 5.54
C ALA A 42 -10.26 9.16 7.04
N ALA A 43 -9.05 9.32 7.56
CA ALA A 43 -8.74 9.18 8.98
C ALA A 43 -9.52 10.20 9.83
N LEU A 44 -9.56 11.46 9.39
CA LEU A 44 -10.31 12.52 10.06
C LEU A 44 -11.81 12.22 10.11
N LYS A 45 -12.39 11.76 9.00
CA LYS A 45 -13.79 11.34 8.93
C LYS A 45 -14.07 10.14 9.83
N ASP A 46 -13.16 9.16 9.87
CA ASP A 46 -13.31 7.97 10.71
C ASP A 46 -13.26 8.33 12.21
N ALA A 47 -12.30 9.16 12.61
CA ALA A 47 -12.19 9.67 13.98
C ALA A 47 -13.46 10.42 14.41
N ALA A 48 -13.94 11.33 13.57
CA ALA A 48 -15.17 12.09 13.84
C ALA A 48 -16.41 11.17 13.97
N ALA A 49 -16.55 10.17 13.10
CA ALA A 49 -17.67 9.23 13.15
C ALA A 49 -17.66 8.31 14.39
N ARG A 50 -16.49 8.12 15.00
CA ARG A 50 -16.28 7.40 16.26
C ARG A 50 -16.33 8.31 17.49
N GLY A 51 -16.48 9.63 17.31
CA GLY A 51 -16.44 10.60 18.40
C GLY A 51 -15.07 10.69 19.09
N MET A 52 -13.99 10.38 18.37
CA MET A 52 -12.62 10.37 18.91
C MET A 52 -11.87 11.65 18.52
N PRO A 53 -11.08 12.24 19.42
CA PRO A 53 -10.07 13.23 19.05
C PRO A 53 -9.05 12.64 18.09
N GLU A 54 -8.57 13.43 17.13
CA GLU A 54 -7.63 12.99 16.08
C GLU A 54 -6.33 12.41 16.66
N GLU A 55 -5.79 13.03 17.72
CA GLU A 55 -4.56 12.57 18.36
C GLU A 55 -4.72 11.19 19.01
N ASP A 56 -5.86 10.94 19.63
CA ASP A 56 -6.13 9.67 20.31
C ASP A 56 -6.44 8.58 19.28
N TYR A 57 -7.15 8.91 18.21
CA TYR A 57 -7.32 8.05 17.06
C TYR A 57 -5.97 7.63 16.46
N TYR A 58 -5.07 8.58 16.25
CA TYR A 58 -3.72 8.30 15.76
C TYR A 58 -2.91 7.43 16.72
N LYS A 59 -2.95 7.69 18.03
CA LYS A 59 -2.24 6.88 19.04
C LYS A 59 -2.76 5.43 19.04
N VAL A 60 -4.07 5.22 18.98
CA VAL A 60 -4.66 3.87 18.89
C VAL A 60 -4.19 3.15 17.63
N LEU A 61 -4.22 3.82 16.48
CA LEU A 61 -3.70 3.21 15.24
C LEU A 61 -2.19 2.95 15.30
N ARG A 62 -1.40 3.80 15.95
CA ARG A 62 0.05 3.64 16.05
C ARG A 62 0.43 2.45 16.93
N ASP A 63 -0.16 2.40 18.13
CA ASP A 63 0.30 1.53 19.22
C ASP A 63 -0.56 0.27 19.40
N GLY A 64 -1.82 0.31 18.98
CA GLY A 64 -2.82 -0.75 19.17
C GLY A 64 -3.31 -1.41 17.87
N SER A 65 -4.43 -2.12 17.95
CA SER A 65 -5.17 -2.67 16.81
C SER A 65 -6.27 -1.70 16.35
N GLU A 66 -6.75 -1.88 15.12
CA GLU A 66 -7.97 -1.23 14.63
C GLU A 66 -9.21 -1.65 15.44
N ASP A 67 -9.15 -2.83 16.07
CA ASP A 67 -10.22 -3.35 16.94
C ASP A 67 -10.33 -2.58 18.27
N ASP A 68 -9.28 -1.85 18.65
CA ASP A 68 -9.25 -1.02 19.87
C ASP A 68 -9.89 0.36 19.63
N LEU A 69 -10.27 0.68 18.39
CA LEU A 69 -10.95 1.93 18.07
C LEU A 69 -12.36 1.95 18.66
N ALA A 70 -12.79 3.13 19.15
CA ALA A 70 -14.16 3.31 19.62
C ALA A 70 -15.17 2.94 18.54
N ARG A 71 -16.32 2.37 18.95
CA ARG A 71 -17.39 2.04 18.02
C ARG A 71 -17.95 3.31 17.38
N TYR A 72 -18.44 3.18 16.15
CA TYR A 72 -19.11 4.29 15.47
C TYR A 72 -20.34 4.77 16.26
N VAL A 73 -20.48 6.08 16.38
CA VAL A 73 -21.59 6.71 17.11
C VAL A 73 -22.89 6.63 16.30
N ALA A 74 -22.82 6.91 15.00
CA ALA A 74 -23.98 6.96 14.10
C ALA A 74 -23.84 6.04 12.87
N GLY A 75 -22.74 5.27 12.77
CA GLY A 75 -22.43 4.38 11.66
C GLY A 75 -21.10 4.70 10.98
N ARG A 76 -20.65 3.77 10.12
CA ARG A 76 -19.41 3.92 9.34
C ARG A 76 -19.60 5.03 8.31
N PRO A 77 -18.70 6.02 8.23
CA PRO A 77 -18.83 7.11 7.26
C PRO A 77 -18.53 6.64 5.84
N GLY A 78 -19.04 7.38 4.86
CA GLY A 78 -18.60 7.26 3.46
C GLY A 78 -17.28 7.99 3.26
N PHE A 79 -16.26 7.29 2.76
CA PHE A 79 -14.93 7.87 2.52
C PHE A 79 -14.77 8.52 1.14
N GLY A 80 -15.69 8.26 0.21
CA GLY A 80 -15.56 8.63 -1.20
C GLY A 80 -14.81 7.56 -2.01
N PRO A 81 -14.52 7.82 -3.30
CA PRO A 81 -13.82 6.88 -4.17
C PRO A 81 -12.36 6.72 -3.73
N ALA A 82 -11.98 5.53 -3.30
CA ALA A 82 -10.64 5.26 -2.81
C ALA A 82 -9.65 5.04 -3.96
N PRO A 83 -8.37 5.41 -3.78
CA PRO A 83 -7.33 5.19 -4.79
C PRO A 83 -7.18 3.74 -5.26
N LEU A 84 -7.56 2.78 -4.41
CA LEU A 84 -7.52 1.36 -4.74
C LEU A 84 -8.82 0.81 -5.35
N ASP A 85 -9.95 1.54 -5.34
CA ASP A 85 -11.23 1.09 -5.92
C ASP A 85 -11.11 0.49 -7.34
N PRO A 86 -10.31 1.06 -8.28
CA PRO A 86 -10.17 0.47 -9.61
C PRO A 86 -9.30 -0.80 -9.64
N VAL A 87 -8.57 -1.09 -8.56
CA VAL A 87 -7.64 -2.22 -8.46
C VAL A 87 -8.38 -3.43 -7.90
N GLU A 88 -8.66 -4.41 -8.77
CA GLU A 88 -9.39 -5.58 -8.32
C GLU A 88 -8.63 -6.34 -7.22
N PRO A 89 -9.35 -6.95 -6.26
CA PRO A 89 -8.74 -7.74 -5.22
C PRO A 89 -7.87 -8.88 -5.77
N VAL A 90 -6.68 -9.04 -5.20
CA VAL A 90 -5.80 -10.16 -5.52
C VAL A 90 -6.32 -11.41 -4.79
N PRO A 91 -6.44 -12.58 -5.46
CA PRO A 91 -6.83 -13.82 -4.80
C PRO A 91 -5.91 -14.16 -3.62
N THR A 92 -6.49 -14.64 -2.52
CA THR A 92 -5.77 -14.93 -1.27
C THR A 92 -5.34 -16.39 -1.12
N GLY A 93 -5.31 -17.15 -2.22
CA GLY A 93 -4.86 -18.54 -2.25
C GLY A 93 -3.43 -18.69 -1.71
N PRO A 94 -3.05 -19.85 -1.12
CA PRO A 94 -1.71 -20.12 -0.63
C PRO A 94 -0.58 -19.75 -1.63
N GLU A 95 -0.83 -19.98 -2.91
CA GLU A 95 0.04 -19.67 -4.05
C GLU A 95 0.27 -18.16 -4.27
N PHE A 96 -0.62 -17.32 -3.73
CA PHE A 96 -0.55 -15.86 -3.83
C PHE A 96 -0.16 -15.17 -2.51
N ARG A 97 -0.07 -15.95 -1.41
CA ARG A 97 0.34 -15.47 -0.08
C ARG A 97 1.85 -15.24 -0.04
N GLN A 98 2.25 -14.02 -0.36
CA GLN A 98 3.59 -13.52 -0.03
C GLN A 98 3.66 -13.16 1.46
N LYS A 99 4.78 -13.51 2.11
CA LYS A 99 5.03 -13.15 3.52
C LYS A 99 5.47 -11.68 3.61
N TYR A 100 4.51 -10.76 3.58
CA TYR A 100 4.76 -9.36 3.95
C TYR A 100 4.94 -9.16 5.47
N ASN A 101 5.06 -10.24 6.24
CA ASN A 101 5.07 -10.27 7.71
C ASN A 101 6.21 -9.48 8.38
N THR A 102 7.05 -8.78 7.61
CA THR A 102 8.21 -8.04 8.12
C THR A 102 8.43 -6.69 7.44
N ILE A 103 7.46 -6.09 6.73
CA ILE A 103 7.71 -4.74 6.17
C ILE A 103 7.84 -3.71 7.30
N SER A 104 8.95 -2.98 7.33
CA SER A 104 9.14 -1.85 8.25
C SER A 104 8.65 -0.57 7.61
N LEU A 105 7.72 0.11 8.27
CA LEU A 105 7.21 1.42 7.86
C LEU A 105 7.48 2.43 8.98
N SER A 106 7.50 3.71 8.65
CA SER A 106 7.42 4.76 9.68
C SER A 106 6.07 4.64 10.40
N SER A 107 6.00 5.07 11.66
CA SER A 107 4.75 5.06 12.43
C SER A 107 3.61 5.75 11.67
N TYR A 108 3.91 6.85 10.97
CA TYR A 108 2.94 7.58 10.17
C TYR A 108 2.40 6.76 9.00
N ASN A 109 3.26 6.18 8.17
CA ASN A 109 2.82 5.36 7.03
C ASN A 109 2.19 4.03 7.47
N TYR A 110 2.58 3.53 8.64
CA TYR A 110 1.90 2.40 9.25
C TYR A 110 0.46 2.75 9.67
N CYS A 111 0.22 3.93 10.25
CA CYS A 111 -1.12 4.41 10.55
C CYS A 111 -1.93 4.61 9.26
N LEU A 112 -1.36 5.23 8.22
CA LEU A 112 -2.03 5.37 6.93
C LEU A 112 -2.38 4.02 6.30
N LEU A 113 -1.54 2.99 6.47
CA LEU A 113 -1.85 1.64 5.99
C LEU A 113 -3.04 1.02 6.73
N LYS A 114 -3.17 1.26 8.04
CA LYS A 114 -4.37 0.86 8.80
C LYS A 114 -5.62 1.62 8.36
N VAL A 115 -5.50 2.92 8.12
CA VAL A 115 -6.62 3.71 7.57
C VAL A 115 -7.01 3.18 6.19
N CYS A 116 -6.04 2.86 5.33
CA CYS A 116 -6.30 2.22 4.04
C CYS A 116 -7.07 0.90 4.21
N ARG A 117 -6.69 0.06 5.18
CA ARG A 117 -7.44 -1.15 5.53
C ARG A 117 -8.87 -0.87 6.01
N ILE A 118 -9.06 0.17 6.81
CA ILE A 118 -10.39 0.61 7.28
C ILE A 118 -11.26 1.04 6.10
N VAL A 119 -10.70 1.77 5.12
CA VAL A 119 -11.42 2.23 3.92
C VAL A 119 -11.75 1.06 2.99
N ASP A 120 -10.74 0.28 2.62
CA ASP A 120 -10.83 -0.77 1.60
C ASP A 120 -11.50 -2.07 2.09
N THR A 121 -11.70 -2.23 3.40
CA THR A 121 -12.31 -3.41 4.03
C THR A 121 -11.67 -4.74 3.61
N GLY A 122 -10.71 -5.22 4.39
CA GLY A 122 -10.11 -6.54 4.16
C GLY A 122 -8.93 -6.85 5.07
N PRO A 123 -8.28 -8.01 4.89
CA PRO A 123 -7.01 -8.29 5.55
C PRO A 123 -5.91 -7.35 5.06
N LEU A 124 -5.02 -6.94 5.96
CA LEU A 124 -3.89 -6.06 5.62
C LEU A 124 -3.04 -6.59 4.45
N THR A 125 -2.88 -7.92 4.37
CA THR A 125 -2.15 -8.59 3.28
C THR A 125 -2.79 -8.39 1.91
N GLN A 126 -4.11 -8.28 1.85
CA GLN A 126 -4.85 -8.02 0.63
C GLN A 126 -4.68 -6.56 0.19
N VAL A 127 -4.75 -5.63 1.16
CA VAL A 127 -4.50 -4.19 0.92
C VAL A 127 -3.10 -3.98 0.37
N VAL A 128 -2.08 -4.54 1.03
CA VAL A 128 -0.69 -4.47 0.54
C VAL A 128 -0.56 -5.09 -0.86
N SER A 129 -1.21 -6.22 -1.12
CA SER A 129 -1.18 -6.84 -2.46
C SER A 129 -1.80 -5.96 -3.54
N ARG A 130 -2.88 -5.24 -3.22
CA ARG A 130 -3.52 -4.27 -4.13
C ARG A 130 -2.63 -3.04 -4.34
N ILE A 131 -1.94 -2.54 -3.31
CA ILE A 131 -0.94 -1.46 -3.45
C ILE A 131 0.19 -1.89 -4.38
N VAL A 132 0.70 -3.12 -4.24
CA VAL A 132 1.76 -3.62 -5.11
C VAL A 132 1.29 -3.79 -6.55
N ARG A 133 0.07 -4.33 -6.76
CA ARG A 133 -0.53 -4.41 -8.09
C ARG A 133 -0.70 -3.02 -8.71
N TYR A 134 -1.26 -2.06 -7.96
CA TYR A 134 -1.42 -0.68 -8.40
C TYR A 134 -0.09 -0.10 -8.90
N HIS A 135 0.99 -0.32 -8.14
CA HIS A 135 2.30 0.17 -8.50
C HIS A 135 2.83 -0.44 -9.80
N PHE A 136 2.71 -1.75 -9.97
CA PHE A 136 3.28 -2.42 -11.13
C PHE A 136 2.38 -2.45 -12.36
N GLU A 137 1.06 -2.39 -12.22
CA GLU A 137 0.11 -2.57 -13.33
C GLU A 137 -0.68 -1.29 -13.64
N ASP A 138 -1.28 -0.65 -12.62
CA ASP A 138 -2.29 0.40 -12.86
C ASP A 138 -1.70 1.82 -12.92
N SER A 139 -0.58 2.08 -12.24
CA SER A 139 0.00 3.42 -12.11
C SER A 139 0.88 3.86 -13.29
N GLY A 140 1.28 2.91 -14.16
CA GLY A 140 2.22 3.11 -15.25
C GLY A 140 3.69 3.27 -14.81
N TYR A 141 4.03 3.00 -13.54
CA TYR A 141 5.42 3.08 -13.09
C TYR A 141 6.31 2.04 -13.75
N TRP A 142 5.80 0.84 -14.03
CA TRP A 142 6.58 -0.20 -14.69
C TRP A 142 7.17 0.29 -16.01
N GLU A 143 6.32 0.82 -16.88
CA GLU A 143 6.70 1.29 -18.21
C GLU A 143 7.58 2.54 -18.14
N LYS A 144 7.30 3.46 -17.21
CA LYS A 144 8.01 4.75 -17.12
C LYS A 144 9.35 4.66 -16.39
N ASN A 145 9.44 3.87 -15.33
CA ASN A 145 10.58 3.87 -14.42
C ASN A 145 11.40 2.59 -14.49
N TYR A 146 10.76 1.42 -14.58
CA TYR A 146 11.47 0.14 -14.48
C TYR A 146 12.04 -0.30 -15.82
N LEU A 147 11.22 -0.31 -16.89
CA LEU A 147 11.66 -0.76 -18.21
C LEU A 147 12.90 0.00 -18.73
N PRO A 148 12.99 1.34 -18.62
CA PRO A 148 14.18 2.06 -19.08
C PRO A 148 15.45 1.70 -18.30
N GLN A 149 15.34 1.51 -16.98
CA GLN A 149 16.46 1.12 -16.13
C GLN A 149 16.95 -0.28 -16.46
N ILE A 150 16.02 -1.24 -16.60
CA ILE A 150 16.35 -2.62 -16.99
C ILE A 150 16.99 -2.67 -18.38
N ALA A 151 16.48 -1.88 -19.32
CA ALA A 151 17.06 -1.78 -20.66
C ALA A 151 18.48 -1.18 -20.64
N ALA A 152 18.70 -0.16 -19.82
CA ALA A 152 20.03 0.46 -19.65
C ALA A 152 21.03 -0.49 -18.99
N ASP A 153 20.61 -1.21 -17.94
CA ASP A 153 21.44 -2.22 -17.27
C ASP A 153 21.86 -3.32 -18.24
N LYS A 154 20.92 -3.88 -19.00
CA LYS A 154 21.20 -4.88 -20.06
C LYS A 154 22.11 -4.35 -21.17
N ALA A 155 22.08 -3.05 -21.45
CA ALA A 155 22.94 -2.46 -22.47
C ALA A 155 24.40 -2.36 -22.01
N CYS A 156 24.70 -2.44 -20.71
CA CYS A 156 26.04 -2.36 -20.11
C CYS A 156 26.90 -1.20 -20.65
N ARG A 157 26.27 -0.07 -21.01
CA ARG A 157 26.95 1.09 -21.60
C ARG A 157 26.56 2.35 -20.85
N PHE A 158 27.54 3.02 -20.28
CA PHE A 158 27.39 4.44 -19.95
C PHE A 158 27.33 5.18 -21.30
N ARG A 159 26.23 5.91 -21.55
CA ARG A 159 26.19 6.81 -22.71
C ARG A 159 27.25 7.88 -22.48
N VAL A 160 28.23 7.94 -23.38
CA VAL A 160 29.21 9.03 -23.53
C VAL A 160 28.56 10.13 -24.35
#